data_AF-A0AA35SD28-F1
#
_entry.id   AF-A0AA35SD28-F1
#
_cell.length_a   1.000
_cell.length_b   1.000
_cell.length_c   1.000
_cell.angle_alpha   90.00
_cell.angle_beta   90.00
_cell.angle_gamma   90.00
#
_symmetry.space_group_name_H-M   'P 1'
#
loop_
_entity.id
_entity.type
_entity.pdbx_description
1 polymer ?
#
loop_
_entity_poly.entity_id
_entity_poly.type
_entity_poly.pdbx_seq_one_letter_code
_entity_poly.pdbx_strand_id
1 'polypeptide(L)'
;MIGSGVFVGLLGVAYYGKIHNITYFILVQIGVGVFESTGWPGVVAVMGNWFGKKRRGLLLGVWNSHTSVGNILGTVVPAIWAVPGRPWSWSFLVPAFVMIVVGVLVFFFLITDPAHVGLPPPVHHK
;
A
#
# COMPACT_ATOMS: atom_id res chain seq x y z
N MET A 1 4.58 1.22 2.42
CA MET A 1 4.10 -0.16 2.20
C MET A 1 4.56 -1.11 3.30
N ILE A 2 5.88 -1.34 3.48
CA ILE A 2 6.36 -2.25 4.55
C ILE A 2 5.91 -1.79 5.94
N GLY A 3 6.11 -0.50 6.28
CA GLY A 3 5.64 0.07 7.55
C GLY A 3 4.14 -0.11 7.78
N SER A 4 3.30 0.26 6.81
CA SER A 4 1.84 0.03 6.86
C SER A 4 1.50 -1.44 7.11
N GLY A 5 2.17 -2.37 6.42
CA GLY A 5 2.01 -3.81 6.62
C GLY A 5 2.35 -4.26 8.05
N VAL A 6 3.43 -3.76 8.63
CA VAL A 6 3.80 -4.07 10.03
C VAL A 6 2.72 -3.59 11.00
N PHE A 7 2.25 -2.34 10.87
CA PHE A 7 1.25 -1.79 11.77
C PHE A 7 -0.13 -2.45 11.62
N VAL A 8 -0.55 -2.81 10.40
CA VAL A 8 -1.75 -3.62 10.20
C VAL A 8 -1.58 -5.03 10.80
N GLY A 9 -0.38 -5.61 10.70
CA GLY A 9 -0.05 -6.86 11.36
C GLY A 9 -0.17 -6.79 12.89
N LEU A 10 0.26 -5.66 13.50
CA LEU A 10 0.13 -5.42 14.95
C LEU A 10 -1.34 -5.42 15.42
N LEU A 11 -2.29 -5.01 14.57
CA LEU A 11 -3.72 -5.15 14.87
C LEU A 11 -4.12 -6.63 14.94
N GLY A 12 -3.65 -7.46 14.01
CA GLY A 12 -3.91 -8.90 14.00
C GLY A 12 -3.26 -9.65 15.17
N VAL A 13 -2.03 -9.28 15.55
CA VAL A 13 -1.31 -9.89 16.68
C VAL A 13 -1.99 -9.61 18.02
N ALA A 14 -2.72 -8.49 18.15
CA ALA A 14 -3.44 -8.13 19.38
C ALA A 14 -4.40 -9.22 19.87
N TYR A 15 -5.00 -9.97 18.94
CA TYR A 15 -5.84 -11.13 19.25
C TYR A 15 -5.09 -12.22 20.03
N TYR A 16 -3.90 -12.60 19.55
CA TYR A 16 -3.08 -13.64 20.18
C TYR A 16 -2.46 -13.15 21.50
N GLY A 17 -2.14 -11.86 21.57
CA GLY A 17 -1.67 -11.21 22.80
C GLY A 17 -2.78 -10.98 23.85
N LYS A 18 -4.04 -11.36 23.55
CA LYS A 18 -5.22 -11.08 24.39
C LYS A 18 -5.33 -9.61 24.83
N ILE A 19 -4.90 -8.69 23.97
CA ILE A 19 -4.89 -7.26 24.24
C ILE A 19 -6.30 -6.71 24.00
N HIS A 20 -6.99 -6.35 25.08
CA HIS A 20 -8.35 -5.80 25.06
C HIS A 20 -8.35 -4.32 25.50
N ASN A 21 -7.38 -3.55 25.03
CA ASN A 21 -7.22 -2.14 25.38
C ASN A 21 -7.46 -1.24 24.16
N ILE A 22 -8.47 -0.36 24.22
CA ILE A 22 -8.82 0.54 23.12
C ILE A 22 -7.69 1.52 22.76
N THR A 23 -6.91 1.97 23.76
CA THR A 23 -5.77 2.87 23.55
C THR A 23 -4.72 2.23 22.66
N TYR A 24 -4.48 0.92 22.81
CA TYR A 24 -3.58 0.18 21.91
C TYR A 24 -4.07 0.26 20.46
N PHE A 25 -5.35 -0.04 20.21
CA PHE A 25 -5.91 -0.01 18.86
C PHE A 25 -5.84 1.39 18.23
N ILE A 26 -6.13 2.44 19.01
CA ILE A 26 -6.04 3.83 18.53
C ILE A 26 -4.60 4.18 18.15
N LEU A 27 -3.62 3.87 19.01
CA LEU A 27 -2.21 4.18 18.74
C LEU A 27 -1.69 3.44 17.51
N VAL A 28 -2.02 2.15 17.36
CA VAL A 28 -1.64 1.37 16.19
C VAL A 28 -2.30 1.92 14.93
N GLN A 29 -3.57 2.33 14.99
CA GLN A 29 -4.29 2.89 13.85
C GLN A 29 -3.73 4.25 13.40
N ILE A 30 -3.29 5.09 14.35
CA ILE A 30 -2.55 6.32 14.05
C ILE A 30 -1.27 5.98 13.29
N GLY A 31 -0.52 4.96 13.75
CA GLY A 31 0.65 4.45 13.06
C GLY A 31 0.35 4.03 11.61
N VAL A 32 -0.69 3.23 11.39
CA VAL A 32 -1.15 2.86 10.04
C VAL A 32 -1.37 4.11 9.18
N GLY A 33 -2.13 5.10 9.69
CA GLY A 33 -2.44 6.33 8.95
C GLY A 33 -1.21 7.14 8.56
N VAL A 34 -0.23 7.26 9.46
CA VAL A 34 1.04 7.96 9.18
C VAL A 34 1.78 7.29 8.01
N PHE A 35 1.96 5.98 8.06
CA PHE A 35 2.69 5.27 7.00
C PHE A 35 1.93 5.22 5.67
N GLU A 36 0.60 5.10 5.69
CA GLU A 36 -0.20 5.10 4.46
C GLU A 36 -0.24 6.46 3.76
N SER A 37 -0.22 7.56 4.52
CA SER A 37 -0.27 8.91 3.96
C SER A 37 0.89 9.22 3.00
N THR A 38 2.04 8.56 3.20
CA THR A 38 3.26 8.75 2.38
C THR A 38 3.18 8.11 0.99
N GLY A 39 2.25 7.17 0.76
CA GLY A 39 2.20 6.39 -0.46
C GLY A 39 1.86 7.22 -1.70
N TRP A 40 0.80 8.03 -1.63
CA TRP A 40 0.30 8.78 -2.78
C TRP A 40 1.29 9.84 -3.32
N PRO A 41 1.90 10.72 -2.49
CA PRO A 41 2.89 11.68 -2.98
C PRO A 41 4.09 11.03 -3.66
N GLY A 42 4.58 9.89 -3.12
CA GLY A 42 5.69 9.14 -3.70
C GLY A 42 5.36 8.58 -5.09
N VAL A 43 4.17 7.99 -5.25
CA VAL A 43 3.71 7.47 -6.55
C VAL A 43 3.54 8.60 -7.57
N VAL A 44 2.97 9.74 -7.17
CA VAL A 44 2.80 10.90 -8.08
C VAL A 44 4.15 11.45 -8.54
N ALA A 45 5.16 11.46 -7.67
CA ALA A 45 6.52 11.88 -8.03
C ALA A 45 7.15 10.93 -9.08
N VAL A 46 7.10 9.62 -8.85
CA VAL A 46 7.63 8.62 -9.80
C VAL A 46 6.91 8.69 -11.15
N MET A 47 5.58 8.80 -11.13
CA MET A 47 4.78 8.99 -12.35
C MET A 47 5.15 10.27 -13.10
N GLY A 48 5.48 11.34 -12.37
CA GLY A 48 5.96 12.59 -12.95
C GLY A 48 7.31 12.45 -13.65
N ASN A 49 8.24 11.69 -13.06
CA ASN A 49 9.57 11.44 -13.63
C ASN A 49 9.50 10.57 -14.89
N TRP A 50 8.58 9.61 -14.95
CA TRP A 50 8.48 8.66 -16.06
C TRP A 50 7.61 9.15 -17.23
N PHE A 51 6.61 9.99 -16.99
CA PHE A 51 5.60 10.33 -17.99
C PHE A 51 5.51 11.83 -18.31
N GLY A 52 5.77 12.19 -19.57
CA GLY A 52 5.64 13.56 -20.09
C GLY A 52 4.19 14.05 -20.26
N LYS A 53 4.01 15.37 -20.45
CA LYS A 53 2.70 16.06 -20.47
C LYS A 53 1.70 15.51 -21.51
N LYS A 54 2.17 15.03 -22.68
CA LYS A 54 1.30 14.73 -23.85
C LYS A 54 0.38 13.51 -23.67
N ARG A 55 0.69 12.58 -22.76
CA ARG A 55 -0.13 11.36 -22.51
C ARG A 55 -0.45 11.11 -21.03
N ARG A 56 -0.14 12.08 -20.16
CA ARG A 56 -0.28 11.95 -18.70
C ARG A 56 -1.71 11.65 -18.25
N GLY A 57 -2.72 12.22 -18.92
CA GLY A 57 -4.13 12.02 -18.57
C GLY A 57 -4.62 10.57 -18.73
N LEU A 58 -4.29 9.92 -19.86
CA LEU A 58 -4.67 8.53 -20.10
C LEU A 58 -3.95 7.57 -19.14
N LEU A 59 -2.66 7.81 -18.90
CA LEU A 59 -1.85 6.98 -18.00
C LEU A 59 -2.29 7.12 -16.54
N LEU A 60 -2.54 8.35 -16.08
CA LEU A 60 -3.11 8.57 -14.75
C LEU A 60 -4.54 8.00 -14.62
N GLY A 61 -5.32 8.01 -15.70
CA GLY A 61 -6.66 7.41 -15.71
C GLY A 61 -6.62 5.88 -15.57
N VAL A 62 -5.77 5.20 -16.35
CA VAL A 62 -5.55 3.75 -16.20
C VAL A 62 -4.97 3.45 -14.83
N TRP A 63 -3.99 4.22 -14.37
CA TRP A 63 -3.42 4.08 -13.04
C TRP A 63 -4.50 4.18 -11.96
N ASN A 64 -5.35 5.21 -11.96
CA ASN A 64 -6.38 5.40 -10.94
C ASN A 64 -7.39 4.23 -10.84
N SER A 65 -7.50 3.39 -11.87
CA SER A 65 -8.30 2.16 -11.81
C SER A 65 -7.80 1.16 -10.75
N HIS A 66 -6.51 1.22 -10.39
CA HIS A 66 -5.94 0.41 -9.31
C HIS A 66 -6.63 0.65 -7.97
N THR A 67 -7.17 1.85 -7.72
CA THR A 67 -7.82 2.21 -6.45
C THR A 67 -9.08 1.39 -6.25
N SER A 68 -9.90 1.27 -7.30
CA SER A 68 -11.11 0.43 -7.28
C SER A 68 -10.77 -1.04 -7.07
N VAL A 69 -9.73 -1.55 -7.75
CA VAL A 69 -9.26 -2.92 -7.57
C VAL A 69 -8.77 -3.16 -6.14
N GLY A 70 -8.01 -2.20 -5.59
CA GLY A 70 -7.54 -2.23 -4.21
C GLY A 70 -8.68 -2.25 -3.19
N ASN A 71 -9.73 -1.45 -3.39
CA ASN A 71 -10.90 -1.45 -2.50
C ASN A 71 -11.66 -2.79 -2.50
N ILE A 72 -11.82 -3.40 -3.67
CA ILE A 72 -12.44 -4.72 -3.80
C ILE A 72 -11.60 -5.77 -3.07
N LEU A 73 -10.30 -5.85 -3.37
CA LEU A 73 -9.40 -6.81 -2.74
C LEU A 73 -9.28 -6.59 -1.22
N GLY A 74 -9.19 -5.32 -0.80
CA GLY A 74 -9.13 -4.91 0.60
C GLY A 74 -10.38 -5.28 1.40
N THR A 75 -11.51 -5.48 0.74
CA THR A 75 -12.76 -5.94 1.39
C THR A 75 -12.89 -7.46 1.34
N VAL A 76 -12.64 -8.07 0.18
CA VAL A 76 -12.83 -9.50 -0.06
C VAL A 76 -11.83 -10.35 0.73
N VAL A 77 -10.55 -9.96 0.75
CA VAL A 77 -9.50 -10.75 1.42
C VAL A 77 -9.78 -10.87 2.94
N PRO A 78 -10.03 -9.80 3.70
CA PRO A 78 -10.41 -9.90 5.11
C PRO A 78 -11.73 -10.65 5.35
N ALA A 79 -12.72 -10.48 4.46
CA ALA A 79 -14.04 -11.08 4.60
C ALA A 79 -14.02 -12.62 4.54
N ILE A 80 -13.12 -13.20 3.75
CA ILE A 80 -12.92 -14.67 3.70
C ILE A 80 -12.50 -15.24 5.06
N TRP A 81 -11.81 -14.45 5.87
CA TRP A 81 -11.33 -14.85 7.20
C TRP A 81 -12.30 -14.46 8.34
N ALA A 82 -13.25 -13.56 8.06
CA ALA A 82 -14.26 -13.09 9.01
C ALA A 82 -15.46 -14.06 9.13
N VAL A 83 -15.19 -15.32 9.40
CA VAL A 83 -16.20 -16.39 9.54
C VAL A 83 -16.41 -16.73 11.02
N PRO A 84 -17.66 -17.01 11.47
CA PRO A 84 -17.92 -17.42 12.85
C PRO A 84 -17.05 -18.61 13.27
N GLY A 85 -16.40 -18.51 14.43
CA GLY A 85 -15.52 -19.55 14.96
C GLY A 85 -14.06 -19.48 14.50
N ARG A 86 -13.69 -18.56 13.58
CA ARG A 86 -12.29 -18.28 13.25
C ARG A 86 -11.74 -17.06 14.00
N PRO A 87 -10.43 -17.04 14.30
CA PRO A 87 -9.83 -15.88 14.91
C PRO A 87 -9.74 -14.73 13.89
N TRP A 88 -10.26 -13.55 14.27
CA TRP A 88 -10.32 -12.37 13.40
C TRP A 88 -8.92 -11.81 13.04
N SER A 89 -7.88 -12.24 13.75
CA SER A 89 -6.49 -11.88 13.48
C SER A 89 -6.08 -12.13 12.03
N TRP A 90 -6.55 -13.21 11.41
CA TRP A 90 -6.22 -13.55 10.02
C TRP A 90 -6.72 -12.53 9.01
N SER A 91 -7.83 -11.86 9.31
CA SER A 91 -8.36 -10.76 8.48
C SER A 91 -7.38 -9.59 8.37
N PHE A 92 -6.45 -9.43 9.33
CA PHE A 92 -5.41 -8.39 9.33
C PHE A 92 -4.02 -8.93 8.96
N LEU A 93 -3.67 -10.14 9.42
CA LEU A 93 -2.36 -10.74 9.19
C LEU A 93 -2.13 -11.08 7.71
N VAL A 94 -3.15 -11.58 7.01
CA VAL A 94 -3.00 -11.94 5.58
C VAL A 94 -2.77 -10.70 4.71
N PRO A 95 -3.58 -9.62 4.78
CA PRO A 95 -3.27 -8.38 4.07
C PRO A 95 -1.93 -7.75 4.48
N ALA A 96 -1.60 -7.77 5.78
CA ALA A 96 -0.31 -7.29 6.28
C ALA A 96 0.88 -7.99 5.61
N PHE A 97 0.83 -9.32 5.52
CA PHE A 97 1.86 -10.11 4.86
C PHE A 97 1.98 -9.75 3.37
N VAL A 98 0.86 -9.65 2.65
CA VAL A 98 0.87 -9.27 1.23
C VAL A 98 1.47 -7.86 1.05
N MET A 99 1.11 -6.90 1.90
CA MET A 99 1.67 -5.54 1.85
C MET A 99 3.19 -5.51 2.08
N ILE A 100 3.70 -6.34 3.00
CA ILE A 100 5.14 -6.45 3.25
C ILE A 100 5.84 -7.06 2.03
N VAL A 101 5.34 -8.18 1.49
CA VAL A 101 5.93 -8.85 0.32
C VAL A 101 5.97 -7.92 -0.89
N VAL A 102 4.85 -7.27 -1.21
CA VAL A 102 4.79 -6.30 -2.32
C VAL A 102 5.71 -5.11 -2.04
N GLY A 103 5.77 -4.62 -0.80
CA GLY A 103 6.68 -3.55 -0.40
C GLY A 103 8.16 -3.92 -0.60
N VAL A 104 8.55 -5.16 -0.31
CA VAL A 104 9.90 -5.68 -0.56
C VAL A 104 10.18 -5.78 -2.06
N LEU A 105 9.24 -6.28 -2.86
CA LEU A 105 9.39 -6.32 -4.32
C LEU A 105 9.55 -4.91 -4.90
N VAL A 106 8.71 -3.96 -4.48
CA VAL A 106 8.81 -2.56 -4.91
C VAL A 106 10.16 -1.97 -4.51
N PHE A 107 10.67 -2.27 -3.31
CA PHE A 107 11.98 -1.77 -2.87
C PHE A 107 13.14 -2.23 -3.78
N PHE A 108 13.10 -3.47 -4.28
CA PHE A 108 14.16 -4.00 -5.16
C PHE A 108 13.96 -3.66 -6.64
N PHE A 109 12.72 -3.61 -7.13
CA PHE A 109 12.43 -3.52 -8.57
C PHE A 109 11.93 -2.15 -9.04
N LEU A 110 11.53 -1.24 -8.14
CA LEU A 110 11.03 0.07 -8.54
C LEU A 110 12.18 1.01 -8.91
N ILE A 111 12.26 1.35 -10.19
CA ILE A 111 13.17 2.37 -10.70
C ILE A 111 12.46 3.74 -10.59
N THR A 112 13.00 4.61 -9.76
CA THR A 112 12.41 5.93 -9.43
C THR A 112 12.63 6.98 -10.51
N ASP A 113 13.68 6.84 -11.32
CA ASP A 113 14.04 7.78 -12.37
C ASP A 113 14.51 7.03 -13.63
N PRO A 114 14.00 7.38 -14.83
CA PRO A 114 14.48 6.79 -16.09
C PRO A 114 15.99 6.96 -16.30
N ALA A 115 16.64 7.98 -15.73
CA ALA A 115 18.08 8.18 -15.83
C ALA A 115 18.89 7.03 -15.21
N HIS A 116 18.36 6.34 -14.19
CA HIS A 116 19.03 5.20 -13.55
C HIS A 116 19.15 3.97 -14.46
N VAL A 117 18.37 3.92 -15.53
CA VAL A 117 18.43 2.85 -16.56
C VAL A 117 18.94 3.37 -17.90
N GLY A 118 19.55 4.57 -17.92
CA GLY A 118 20.11 5.16 -19.14
C GLY A 118 19.06 5.63 -20.14
N LEU A 119 17.80 5.75 -19.74
CA LEU A 119 16.74 6.30 -20.59
C LEU A 119 16.74 7.83 -20.48
N PRO A 120 16.56 8.54 -21.62
CA PRO A 120 16.44 9.99 -21.58
C PRO A 120 15.19 10.40 -20.79
N PRO A 121 15.26 11.45 -19.96
CA PRO A 121 14.09 11.95 -19.26
C PRO A 121 13.01 12.34 -20.28
N PRO A 122 11.72 12.15 -19.95
CA PRO A 122 10.63 12.43 -20.86
C PRO A 122 10.72 13.89 -21.32
N VAL A 123 10.65 14.12 -22.63
CA VAL A 123 10.85 15.45 -23.22
C VAL A 123 9.79 16.42 -22.68
N HIS A 124 10.17 17.22 -21.70
CA HIS A 124 9.43 18.39 -21.26
C HIS A 124 9.66 19.49 -22.31
N HIS A 125 9.08 19.36 -23.50
CA HIS A 125 9.07 20.47 -24.45
C HIS A 125 8.41 21.68 -23.76
N LYS A 126 9.08 22.84 -23.92
CA LYS A 126 8.70 24.17 -23.44
C LYS A 126 7.19 24.42 -23.54
#